data_AF-A0A2P5HHH6-F1
#
_entry.id   AF-A0A2P5HHH6-F1
#
_cell.length_a   1.000
_cell.length_b   1.000
_cell.length_c   1.000
_cell.angle_alpha   90.00
_cell.angle_beta   90.00
_cell.angle_gamma   90.00
#
_symmetry.space_group_name_H-M   'P 1'
#
loop_
_entity.id
_entity.type
_entity.pdbx_description
1 polymer ?
#
loop_
_entity_poly.entity_id
_entity_poly.type
_entity_poly.pdbx_seq_one_letter_code
_entity_poly.pdbx_strand_id
1 'polypeptide(L)'
;MVAFDNASVSLNTPEQRVPLQDVSNSITPHILLTVFQIAALSGPQYPGRRLITCIVIVVLAVQCHLGSFTNDLALANFVSLAWPHYLLTLSFFVFGSPEGPEADIWRIDRPPQEATAMRAFSPRKIKWAMATLLALRGVRWNWEVPHIPRRTRPGEKEGLLRFTLLQVVDLAWAMTMMALFTQLGARLFFIDPLTGSTYADTKNLTIRRGGPLTSLGLAFLYGATPYFCINGLASSLWKTC
;
A
#
# COMPACT_ATOMS: atom_id res chain seq x y z
N MET A 1 25.37 -22.24 26.64
CA MET A 1 24.40 -21.47 27.44
C MET A 1 24.99 -20.08 27.58
N VAL A 2 24.64 -19.16 26.67
CA VAL A 2 25.24 -17.82 26.63
C VAL A 2 24.45 -16.95 27.59
N ALA A 3 25.07 -16.58 28.71
CA ALA A 3 24.55 -15.57 29.62
C ALA A 3 24.59 -14.23 28.88
N PHE A 4 23.43 -13.68 28.56
CA PHE A 4 23.33 -12.30 28.09
C PHE A 4 23.33 -11.40 29.32
N ASP A 5 24.41 -10.64 29.45
CA ASP A 5 24.53 -9.57 30.43
C ASP A 5 23.36 -8.60 30.25
N ASN A 6 22.48 -8.58 31.27
CA ASN A 6 21.51 -7.52 31.46
C ASN A 6 22.26 -6.27 31.94
N ALA A 7 22.99 -5.63 31.03
CA ALA A 7 23.43 -4.27 31.24
C ALA A 7 22.18 -3.39 31.26
N SER A 8 21.71 -3.11 32.48
CA SER A 8 20.74 -2.08 32.77
C SER A 8 21.33 -0.74 32.32
N VAL A 9 21.03 -0.36 31.08
CA VAL A 9 21.28 0.98 30.56
C VAL A 9 20.60 1.93 31.52
N SER A 10 21.41 2.70 32.24
CA SER A 10 21.00 3.68 33.24
C SER A 10 20.13 4.76 32.59
N LEU A 11 18.81 4.62 32.75
CA LEU A 11 17.76 5.56 32.34
C LEU A 11 17.74 6.84 33.21
N ASN A 12 18.87 7.53 33.35
CA ASN A 12 18.99 8.74 34.16
C ASN A 12 19.62 9.93 33.42
N THR A 13 19.58 9.93 32.08
CA THR A 13 19.79 11.16 31.31
C THR A 13 18.40 11.72 30.97
N PRO A 14 18.09 12.98 31.31
CA PRO A 14 16.83 13.58 30.85
C PRO A 14 16.79 13.43 29.33
N GLU A 15 15.75 12.73 28.85
CA GLU A 15 15.53 12.43 27.44
C GLU A 15 15.88 13.66 26.62
N GLN A 16 17.01 13.61 25.91
CA GLN A 16 17.35 14.62 24.93
C GLN A 16 16.28 14.50 23.86
N ARG A 17 15.22 15.31 23.98
CA ARG A 17 14.16 15.43 22.98
C ARG A 17 14.85 15.88 21.70
N VAL A 18 15.23 14.92 20.86
CA VAL A 18 15.71 15.26 19.52
C VAL A 18 14.50 15.85 18.83
N PRO A 19 14.53 17.14 18.46
CA PRO A 19 13.40 17.73 17.76
C PRO A 19 13.14 16.92 16.49
N LEU A 20 11.87 16.64 16.21
CA LEU A 20 11.48 16.04 14.94
C LEU A 20 12.09 16.88 13.83
N GLN A 21 12.66 16.22 12.82
CA GLN A 21 13.25 16.92 11.69
C GLN A 21 12.21 17.85 11.08
N ASP A 22 12.62 19.08 10.76
CA ASP A 22 11.73 20.04 10.12
C ASP A 22 11.25 19.47 8.79
N VAL A 23 9.94 19.62 8.54
CA VAL A 23 9.32 19.23 7.28
C VAL A 23 9.88 20.13 6.19
N SER A 24 10.79 19.59 5.39
CA SER A 24 11.46 20.33 4.32
C SER A 24 10.82 20.12 2.95
N ASN A 25 10.07 19.02 2.78
CA ASN A 25 9.60 18.55 1.48
C ASN A 25 8.08 18.60 1.35
N SER A 26 7.60 18.56 0.11
CA SER A 26 6.17 18.53 -0.23
C SER A 26 5.64 17.10 -0.36
N ILE A 27 4.32 16.92 -0.18
CA ILE A 27 3.59 15.68 -0.52
C ILE A 27 3.44 15.46 -2.04
N THR A 28 3.72 16.49 -2.84
CA THR A 28 3.60 16.50 -4.30
C THR A 28 4.17 15.27 -5.03
N PRO A 29 5.40 14.78 -4.78
CA PRO A 29 5.94 13.62 -5.51
C PRO A 29 5.11 12.35 -5.29
N HIS A 30 4.50 12.15 -4.12
CA HIS A 30 3.65 11.00 -3.85
C HIS A 30 2.33 11.05 -4.65
N ILE A 31 1.72 12.23 -4.72
CA ILE A 31 0.50 12.45 -5.49
C ILE A 31 0.80 12.30 -6.99
N LEU A 32 1.87 12.95 -7.46
CA LEU A 32 2.30 12.86 -8.86
C LEU A 32 2.63 11.43 -9.25
N LEU A 33 3.32 10.66 -8.40
CA LEU A 33 3.64 9.26 -8.67
C LEU A 33 2.37 8.43 -8.84
N THR A 34 1.35 8.65 -8.02
CA THR A 34 0.06 7.94 -8.10
C THR A 34 -0.69 8.31 -9.38
N VAL A 35 -0.84 9.60 -9.65
CA VAL A 35 -1.52 10.12 -10.85
C VAL A 35 -0.79 9.67 -12.12
N PHE A 36 0.54 9.70 -12.11
CA PHE A 36 1.36 9.29 -13.23
C PHE A 36 1.21 7.80 -13.54
N GLN A 37 1.15 6.92 -12.54
CA GLN A 37 0.89 5.49 -12.77
C GLN A 37 -0.45 5.26 -13.49
N ILE A 38 -1.52 5.95 -13.06
CA ILE A 38 -2.84 5.88 -13.70
C ILE A 38 -2.77 6.41 -15.14
N ALA A 39 -2.11 7.55 -15.34
CA ALA A 39 -1.93 8.15 -16.66
C ALA A 39 -1.08 7.26 -17.59
N ALA A 40 -0.01 6.67 -17.06
CA ALA A 40 0.88 5.79 -17.78
C ALA A 40 0.17 4.51 -18.22
N LEU A 41 -0.70 3.92 -17.40
CA LEU A 41 -1.50 2.73 -17.74
C LEU A 41 -2.68 3.04 -18.66
N SER A 42 -3.30 4.21 -18.51
CA SER A 42 -4.46 4.60 -19.32
C SER A 42 -4.11 5.31 -20.64
N GLY A 43 -2.87 5.73 -20.81
CA GLY A 43 -2.39 6.48 -21.97
C GLY A 43 -2.34 5.71 -23.29
N PRO A 44 -2.01 6.40 -24.40
CA PRO A 44 -1.81 5.78 -25.70
C PRO A 44 -0.50 4.98 -25.74
N GLN A 45 -0.42 4.02 -26.67
CA GLN A 45 0.83 3.32 -26.99
C GLN A 45 1.65 4.17 -27.95
N TYR A 46 2.94 4.32 -27.67
CA TYR A 46 3.90 5.03 -28.53
C TYR A 46 5.31 4.49 -28.26
N PRO A 47 6.23 4.56 -29.24
CA PRO A 47 7.60 4.08 -29.08
C PRO A 47 8.30 4.86 -27.96
N GLY A 48 8.95 4.14 -27.04
CA GLY A 48 9.64 4.74 -25.89
C GLY A 48 8.80 4.95 -24.63
N ARG A 49 7.47 4.71 -24.66
CA ARG A 49 6.58 4.79 -23.48
C ARG A 49 7.13 4.00 -22.30
N ARG A 50 7.60 2.76 -22.53
CA ARG A 50 8.20 1.91 -21.50
C ARG A 50 9.37 2.59 -20.79
N LEU A 51 10.32 3.12 -21.55
CA LEU A 51 11.51 3.77 -20.99
C LEU A 51 11.13 5.02 -20.19
N ILE A 52 10.28 5.87 -20.77
CA ILE A 52 9.82 7.11 -20.12
C ILE A 52 9.08 6.79 -18.83
N THR A 53 8.12 5.85 -18.87
CA THR A 53 7.36 5.45 -17.68
C THR A 53 8.27 4.93 -16.58
N CYS A 54 9.21 4.03 -16.89
CA CYS A 54 10.14 3.49 -15.89
C CYS A 54 11.03 4.59 -15.28
N ILE A 55 11.62 5.46 -16.10
CA ILE A 55 12.47 6.55 -15.61
C ILE A 55 11.67 7.50 -14.72
N VAL A 56 10.48 7.93 -15.15
CA VAL A 56 9.66 8.87 -14.38
C VAL A 56 9.21 8.25 -13.05
N ILE A 57 8.80 6.98 -13.05
CA ILE A 57 8.45 6.28 -11.80
C ILE A 57 9.65 6.21 -10.86
N VAL A 58 10.83 5.83 -11.35
CA VAL A 58 12.05 5.72 -10.52
C VAL A 58 12.44 7.09 -9.97
N VAL A 59 12.45 8.14 -10.79
CA VAL A 59 12.79 9.51 -10.34
C VAL A 59 11.80 9.99 -9.28
N LEU A 60 10.50 9.85 -9.51
CA LEU A 60 9.48 10.24 -8.53
C LEU A 60 9.58 9.40 -7.25
N ALA A 61 9.83 8.10 -7.34
CA ALA A 61 10.03 7.24 -6.18
C ALA A 61 11.26 7.66 -5.37
N VAL A 62 12.38 8.00 -6.02
CA VAL A 62 13.55 8.56 -5.33
C VAL A 62 13.20 9.87 -4.64
N GLN A 63 12.50 10.80 -5.32
CA GLN A 63 12.07 12.07 -4.73
C GLN A 63 11.17 11.88 -3.49
N CYS A 64 10.28 10.88 -3.50
CA CYS A 64 9.49 10.48 -2.34
C CYS A 64 10.32 10.05 -1.12
N HIS A 65 11.60 9.67 -1.30
CA HIS A 65 12.48 9.19 -0.25
C HIS A 65 13.61 10.17 0.13
N LEU A 66 13.77 11.30 -0.59
CA LEU A 66 14.85 12.28 -0.33
C LEU A 66 14.60 13.19 0.89
N GLY A 67 13.48 13.06 1.59
CA GLY A 67 13.28 13.72 2.89
C GLY A 67 11.83 13.68 3.38
N SER A 68 11.59 14.18 4.58
CA SER A 68 10.28 14.14 5.23
C SER A 68 9.35 15.24 4.71
N PHE A 69 8.10 14.84 4.37
CA PHE A 69 7.03 15.77 4.00
C PHE A 69 5.98 15.96 5.11
N THR A 70 6.02 15.15 6.16
CA THR A 70 5.06 15.22 7.26
C THR A 70 5.65 14.65 8.55
N ASN A 71 5.27 15.26 9.67
CA ASN A 71 5.52 14.73 11.01
C ASN A 71 4.30 13.98 11.58
N ASP A 72 3.18 13.94 10.84
CA ASP A 72 2.05 13.08 11.16
C ASP A 72 2.38 11.63 10.80
N LEU A 73 2.58 10.82 11.83
CA LEU A 73 2.91 9.40 11.72
C LEU A 73 1.84 8.59 10.97
N ALA A 74 0.56 8.95 11.10
CA ALA A 74 -0.51 8.23 10.41
C ALA A 74 -0.42 8.43 8.90
N LEU A 75 -0.21 9.67 8.48
CA LEU A 75 -0.02 10.02 7.07
C LEU A 75 1.30 9.45 6.52
N ALA A 76 2.39 9.53 7.29
CA ALA A 76 3.68 8.97 6.90
C ALA A 76 3.60 7.45 6.67
N ASN A 77 2.95 6.71 7.56
CA ASN A 77 2.77 5.26 7.41
C ASN A 77 1.91 4.91 6.20
N PHE A 78 0.81 5.63 5.97
CA PHE A 78 -0.04 5.40 4.81
C PHE A 78 0.71 5.58 3.49
N VAL A 79 1.46 6.68 3.37
CA VAL A 79 2.23 6.99 2.16
C VAL A 79 3.45 6.09 2.01
N SER A 80 4.08 5.68 3.11
CA SER A 80 5.16 4.70 3.11
C SER A 80 4.71 3.37 2.52
N LEU A 81 3.45 2.96 2.74
CA LEU A 81 2.88 1.73 2.17
C LEU A 81 2.48 1.83 0.68
N ALA A 82 2.74 2.96 0.01
CA ALA A 82 2.43 3.11 -1.41
C ALA A 82 3.37 2.31 -2.33
N TRP A 83 4.55 1.90 -1.84
CA TRP A 83 5.60 1.26 -2.65
C TRP A 83 5.20 0.04 -3.48
N PRO A 84 4.31 -0.86 -3.01
CA PRO A 84 3.92 -2.01 -3.81
C PRO A 84 3.21 -1.60 -5.12
N HIS A 85 2.51 -0.45 -5.14
CA HIS A 85 1.75 0.01 -6.31
C HIS A 85 2.68 0.46 -7.44
N TYR A 86 3.69 1.27 -7.13
CA TYR A 86 4.62 1.74 -8.16
C TYR A 86 5.58 0.64 -8.61
N LEU A 87 5.95 -0.31 -7.73
CA LEU A 87 6.73 -1.48 -8.12
C LEU A 87 5.93 -2.42 -9.02
N LEU A 88 4.63 -2.59 -8.74
CA LEU A 88 3.74 -3.35 -9.60
C LEU A 88 3.64 -2.70 -10.98
N THR A 89 3.44 -1.39 -11.05
CA THR A 89 3.41 -0.68 -12.34
C THR A 89 4.75 -0.82 -13.08
N LEU A 90 5.87 -0.68 -12.38
CA LEU A 90 7.20 -0.91 -12.93
C LEU A 90 7.34 -2.33 -13.49
N SER A 91 6.89 -3.36 -12.77
CA SER A 91 7.03 -4.74 -13.23
C SER A 91 6.27 -4.98 -14.54
N PHE A 92 5.09 -4.39 -14.69
CA PHE A 92 4.33 -4.46 -15.94
C PHE A 92 5.03 -3.81 -17.13
N PHE A 93 5.70 -2.68 -16.93
CA PHE A 93 6.43 -2.02 -18.02
C PHE A 93 7.81 -2.66 -18.27
N VAL A 94 8.51 -3.11 -17.22
CA VAL A 94 9.86 -3.69 -17.33
C VAL A 94 9.82 -5.13 -17.84
N PHE A 95 8.89 -5.95 -17.40
CA PHE A 95 8.80 -7.35 -17.79
C PHE A 95 7.70 -7.61 -18.83
N GLY A 96 6.94 -6.58 -19.21
CA GLY A 96 5.92 -6.69 -20.23
C GLY A 96 6.47 -6.90 -21.63
N SER A 97 5.62 -7.46 -22.47
CA SER A 97 5.81 -7.66 -23.90
C SER A 97 5.98 -6.33 -24.64
N PRO A 98 6.48 -6.35 -25.90
CA PRO A 98 6.65 -5.14 -26.70
C PRO A 98 5.35 -4.36 -26.92
N GLU A 99 4.20 -5.05 -26.87
CA GLU A 99 2.86 -4.46 -27.01
C GLU A 99 2.42 -3.73 -25.75
N GLY A 100 3.14 -3.88 -24.64
CA GLY A 100 2.90 -3.16 -23.39
C GLY A 100 1.91 -3.87 -22.45
N PRO A 101 1.63 -3.26 -21.29
CA PRO A 101 0.84 -3.88 -20.23
C PRO A 101 -0.59 -4.21 -20.64
N GLU A 102 -1.14 -3.52 -21.65
CA GLU A 102 -2.49 -3.80 -22.13
C GLU A 102 -2.65 -5.17 -22.81
N ALA A 103 -1.57 -5.69 -23.41
CA ALA A 103 -1.55 -7.01 -24.04
C ALA A 103 -1.31 -8.13 -23.02
N ASP A 104 -0.59 -7.85 -21.95
CA ASP A 104 -0.19 -8.88 -20.98
C ASP A 104 -1.15 -9.03 -19.81
N ILE A 105 -2.05 -8.07 -19.58
CA ILE A 105 -2.84 -8.01 -18.35
C ILE A 105 -4.33 -7.98 -18.69
N TRP A 106 -5.04 -9.00 -18.25
CA TRP A 106 -6.49 -9.08 -18.40
C TRP A 106 -7.16 -9.76 -17.21
N ARG A 107 -8.44 -9.45 -17.01
CA ARG A 107 -9.28 -10.12 -16.02
C ARG A 107 -9.69 -11.50 -16.55
N ILE A 108 -9.66 -12.51 -15.69
CA ILE A 108 -9.99 -13.91 -16.07
C ILE A 108 -11.42 -14.03 -16.60
N ASP A 109 -12.35 -13.21 -16.11
CA ASP A 109 -13.76 -13.22 -16.52
C ASP A 109 -14.04 -12.39 -17.80
N ARG A 110 -13.00 -11.89 -18.47
CA ARG A 110 -13.09 -11.01 -19.64
C ARG A 110 -12.22 -11.57 -20.77
N PRO A 111 -12.47 -11.17 -22.04
CA PRO A 111 -11.62 -11.61 -23.13
C PRO A 111 -10.14 -11.26 -22.87
N PRO A 112 -9.20 -12.12 -23.32
CA PRO A 112 -7.78 -11.81 -23.26
C PRO A 112 -7.49 -10.44 -23.86
N GLN A 113 -6.51 -9.73 -23.28
CA GLN A 113 -6.05 -8.43 -23.77
C GLN A 113 -7.15 -7.36 -23.84
N GLU A 114 -8.16 -7.40 -22.96
CA GLU A 114 -9.31 -6.49 -23.04
C GLU A 114 -8.96 -4.99 -23.12
N ALA A 115 -7.78 -4.60 -22.61
CA ALA A 115 -7.32 -3.23 -22.56
C ALA A 115 -6.79 -2.70 -23.91
N THR A 116 -6.39 -3.58 -24.84
CA THR A 116 -5.92 -3.18 -26.17
C THR A 116 -7.05 -2.57 -27.00
N ALA A 117 -8.27 -3.08 -26.84
CA ALA A 117 -9.47 -2.56 -27.51
C ALA A 117 -10.01 -1.26 -26.87
N MET A 118 -9.45 -0.80 -25.75
CA MET A 118 -9.93 0.40 -25.06
C MET A 118 -9.22 1.66 -25.58
N ARG A 119 -10.00 2.71 -25.89
CA ARG A 119 -9.44 4.01 -26.25
C ARG A 119 -8.61 4.58 -25.10
N ALA A 120 -7.45 5.17 -25.43
CA ALA A 120 -6.60 5.87 -24.48
C ALA A 120 -7.37 6.95 -23.71
N PHE A 121 -7.10 7.07 -22.39
CA PHE A 121 -7.77 7.95 -21.44
C PHE A 121 -9.30 7.85 -21.42
N SER A 122 -9.88 6.79 -21.97
CA SER A 122 -11.31 6.57 -21.84
C SER A 122 -11.66 6.23 -20.39
N PRO A 123 -12.88 6.56 -19.92
CA PRO A 123 -13.32 6.18 -18.58
C PRO A 123 -13.19 4.67 -18.32
N ARG A 124 -13.40 3.84 -19.36
CA ARG A 124 -13.22 2.39 -19.29
C ARG A 124 -11.75 2.00 -19.06
N LYS A 125 -10.81 2.65 -19.74
CA LYS A 125 -9.37 2.37 -19.59
C LYS A 125 -8.80 2.94 -18.29
N ILE A 126 -9.28 4.09 -17.83
CA ILE A 126 -8.95 4.64 -16.51
C ILE A 126 -9.45 3.70 -15.40
N LYS A 127 -10.69 3.21 -15.51
CA LYS A 127 -11.24 2.20 -14.60
C LYS A 127 -10.38 0.93 -14.59
N TRP A 128 -9.98 0.44 -15.77
CA TRP A 128 -9.07 -0.70 -15.88
C TRP A 128 -7.74 -0.42 -15.17
N ALA A 129 -7.08 0.72 -15.45
CA ALA A 129 -5.82 1.11 -14.82
C ALA A 129 -5.92 1.17 -13.29
N MET A 130 -6.99 1.80 -12.76
CA MET A 130 -7.27 1.84 -11.32
C MET A 130 -7.46 0.42 -10.75
N ALA A 131 -8.24 -0.42 -11.43
CA ALA A 131 -8.45 -1.80 -10.99
C ALA A 131 -7.14 -2.59 -10.98
N THR A 132 -6.26 -2.38 -11.97
CA THR A 132 -4.93 -3.01 -12.03
C THR A 132 -4.05 -2.57 -10.87
N LEU A 133 -3.99 -1.26 -10.57
CA LEU A 133 -3.17 -0.73 -9.46
C LEU A 133 -3.63 -1.26 -8.09
N LEU A 134 -4.93 -1.34 -7.88
CA LEU A 134 -5.50 -1.81 -6.62
C LEU A 134 -5.45 -3.35 -6.49
N ALA A 135 -5.25 -4.07 -7.60
CA ALA A 135 -5.16 -5.53 -7.61
C ALA A 135 -3.76 -6.04 -7.30
N LEU A 136 -3.15 -5.61 -6.19
CA LEU A 136 -1.79 -6.01 -5.78
C LEU A 136 -1.60 -7.53 -5.66
N ARG A 137 -2.67 -8.29 -5.38
CA ARG A 137 -2.65 -9.76 -5.29
C ARG A 137 -3.01 -10.47 -6.60
N GLY A 138 -3.35 -9.73 -7.66
CA GLY A 138 -3.77 -10.31 -8.94
C GLY A 138 -5.07 -11.13 -8.89
N VAL A 139 -5.89 -11.06 -7.83
CA VAL A 139 -7.11 -11.87 -7.71
C VAL A 139 -8.06 -11.60 -8.89
N ARG A 140 -8.47 -12.64 -9.63
CA ARG A 140 -9.25 -12.58 -10.88
C ARG A 140 -8.53 -11.92 -12.07
N TRP A 141 -7.21 -11.79 -12.00
CA TRP A 141 -6.37 -11.39 -13.13
C TRP A 141 -5.57 -12.58 -13.63
N ASN A 142 -5.11 -12.52 -14.87
CA ASN A 142 -4.33 -13.60 -15.48
C ASN A 142 -3.00 -13.93 -14.76
N TRP A 143 -2.52 -13.03 -13.90
CA TRP A 143 -1.33 -13.18 -13.05
C TRP A 143 -1.69 -13.53 -11.58
N GLU A 144 -2.91 -14.04 -11.35
CA GLU A 144 -3.34 -14.57 -10.06
C GLU A 144 -2.44 -15.74 -9.61
N VAL A 145 -2.07 -15.75 -8.32
CA VAL A 145 -1.33 -16.88 -7.73
C VAL A 145 -2.18 -18.14 -7.83
N PRO A 146 -1.64 -19.27 -8.32
CA PRO A 146 -2.40 -20.50 -8.45
C PRO A 146 -2.90 -20.99 -7.08
N HIS A 147 -4.02 -21.71 -7.07
CA HIS A 147 -4.65 -22.31 -5.88
C HIS A 147 -5.30 -21.35 -4.88
N ILE A 148 -5.60 -20.11 -5.26
CA ILE A 148 -6.48 -19.26 -4.45
C ILE A 148 -7.92 -19.80 -4.57
N PRO A 149 -8.58 -20.17 -3.45
CA PRO A 149 -9.95 -20.65 -3.49
C PRO A 149 -10.88 -19.54 -3.99
N ARG A 150 -11.58 -19.80 -5.09
CA ARG A 150 -12.58 -18.89 -5.66
C ARG A 150 -13.79 -18.85 -4.73
N ARG A 151 -13.82 -17.90 -3.80
CA ARG A 151 -15.01 -17.62 -2.99
C ARG A 151 -15.94 -16.69 -3.78
N THR A 152 -17.11 -17.20 -4.17
CA THR A 152 -18.25 -16.34 -4.50
C THR A 152 -18.58 -15.50 -3.28
N ARG A 153 -18.67 -14.18 -3.45
CA ARG A 153 -18.90 -13.31 -2.29
C ARG A 153 -20.37 -13.35 -1.87
N PRO A 154 -20.66 -13.22 -0.56
CA PRO A 154 -22.02 -12.97 -0.10
C PRO A 154 -22.62 -11.76 -0.85
N GLY A 155 -23.90 -11.80 -1.24
CA GLY A 155 -24.54 -10.74 -2.02
C GLY A 155 -24.37 -10.83 -3.54
N GLU A 156 -23.38 -11.57 -4.05
CA GLU A 156 -23.10 -11.61 -5.49
C GLU A 156 -24.25 -12.19 -6.32
N LYS A 157 -24.97 -13.18 -5.77
CA LYS A 157 -26.15 -13.79 -6.39
C LYS A 157 -27.46 -13.11 -6.00
N GLU A 158 -27.42 -12.14 -5.09
CA GLU A 158 -28.59 -11.59 -4.39
C GLU A 158 -28.93 -10.16 -4.85
N GLY A 159 -28.26 -9.66 -5.91
CA GLY A 159 -28.56 -8.39 -6.58
C GLY A 159 -27.53 -7.28 -6.37
N LEU A 160 -27.53 -6.30 -7.28
CA LEU A 160 -26.56 -5.20 -7.34
C LEU A 160 -26.54 -4.35 -6.06
N LEU A 161 -27.72 -4.05 -5.51
CA LEU A 161 -27.85 -3.22 -4.32
C LEU A 161 -27.22 -3.88 -3.10
N ARG A 162 -27.58 -5.15 -2.83
CA ARG A 162 -27.04 -5.91 -1.68
C ARG A 162 -25.55 -6.13 -1.82
N PHE A 163 -25.06 -6.44 -3.02
CA PHE A 163 -23.63 -6.49 -3.30
C PHE A 163 -22.95 -5.16 -2.96
N THR A 164 -23.46 -4.04 -3.49
CA THR A 164 -22.87 -2.71 -3.28
C THR A 164 -22.87 -2.31 -1.80
N LEU A 165 -23.96 -2.57 -1.07
CA LEU A 165 -24.03 -2.31 0.38
C LEU A 165 -22.99 -3.12 1.14
N LEU A 166 -22.85 -4.42 0.85
CA LEU A 166 -21.82 -5.26 1.47
C LEU A 166 -20.41 -4.75 1.15
N GLN A 167 -20.18 -4.27 -0.07
CA GLN A 167 -18.90 -3.67 -0.44
C GLN A 167 -18.60 -2.37 0.32
N VAL A 168 -19.61 -1.52 0.53
CA VAL A 168 -19.46 -0.31 1.34
C VAL A 168 -19.17 -0.66 2.80
N VAL A 169 -19.86 -1.67 3.35
CA VAL A 169 -19.60 -2.17 4.70
C VAL A 169 -18.19 -2.74 4.81
N ASP A 170 -17.75 -3.56 3.86
CA ASP A 170 -16.39 -4.12 3.82
C ASP A 170 -15.33 -3.01 3.73
N LEU A 171 -15.57 -1.99 2.92
CA LEU A 171 -14.69 -0.82 2.80
C LEU A 171 -14.64 -0.03 4.10
N ALA A 172 -15.79 0.30 4.69
CA ALA A 172 -15.87 1.02 5.95
C ALA A 172 -15.18 0.25 7.08
N TRP A 173 -15.39 -1.07 7.14
CA TRP A 173 -14.69 -1.95 8.07
C TRP A 173 -13.18 -1.91 7.85
N ALA A 174 -12.71 -2.06 6.60
CA ALA A 174 -11.29 -2.04 6.29
C ALA A 174 -10.63 -0.68 6.61
N MET A 175 -11.30 0.43 6.31
CA MET A 175 -10.83 1.77 6.67
C MET A 175 -10.79 1.97 8.18
N THR A 176 -11.79 1.47 8.91
CA THR A 176 -11.83 1.54 10.38
C THR A 176 -10.72 0.70 11.00
N MET A 177 -10.51 -0.53 10.51
CA MET A 177 -9.39 -1.38 10.93
C MET A 177 -8.05 -0.72 10.61
N MET A 178 -7.87 -0.18 9.41
CA MET A 178 -6.65 0.55 9.04
C MET A 178 -6.39 1.70 10.01
N ALA A 179 -7.39 2.55 10.29
CA ALA A 179 -7.25 3.66 11.23
C ALA A 179 -6.92 3.18 12.64
N LEU A 180 -7.60 2.14 13.12
CA LEU A 180 -7.38 1.53 14.44
C LEU A 180 -5.96 0.98 14.57
N PHE A 181 -5.52 0.14 13.62
CA PHE A 181 -4.19 -0.47 13.64
C PHE A 181 -3.09 0.59 13.48
N THR A 182 -3.32 1.64 12.69
CA THR A 182 -2.36 2.75 12.54
C THR A 182 -2.23 3.54 13.84
N GLN A 183 -3.35 3.86 14.51
CA GLN A 183 -3.34 4.55 15.81
C GLN A 183 -2.75 3.67 16.92
N LEU A 184 -3.08 2.38 16.93
CA LEU A 184 -2.53 1.44 17.90
C LEU A 184 -1.03 1.25 17.68
N GLY A 185 -0.59 1.16 16.42
CA GLY A 185 0.82 1.12 16.03
C GLY A 185 1.55 2.38 16.49
N ALA A 186 0.97 3.56 16.25
CA ALA A 186 1.51 4.83 16.75
C ALA A 186 1.72 4.80 18.26
N ARG A 187 0.71 4.38 19.03
CA ARG A 187 0.77 4.36 20.49
C ARG A 187 1.74 3.32 21.05
N LEU A 188 1.81 2.14 20.45
CA LEU A 188 2.59 1.03 21.00
C LEU A 188 4.06 1.04 20.56
N PHE A 189 4.35 1.57 19.37
CA PHE A 189 5.72 1.66 18.87
C PHE A 189 6.32 3.05 19.11
N PHE A 190 5.58 4.13 18.88
CA PHE A 190 6.15 5.47 18.75
C PHE A 190 5.87 6.40 19.93
N ILE A 191 5.10 5.96 20.93
CA ILE A 191 4.86 6.73 22.17
C ILE A 191 5.38 5.92 23.36
N ASP A 192 6.16 6.55 24.23
CA ASP A 192 6.60 5.91 25.46
C ASP A 192 5.42 5.77 26.44
N PRO A 193 5.11 4.56 26.91
CA PRO A 193 4.01 4.33 27.84
C PRO A 193 4.18 5.00 29.21
N LEU A 194 5.40 5.36 29.62
CA LEU A 194 5.68 5.95 30.93
C LEU A 194 5.62 7.47 30.89
N THR A 195 6.19 8.08 29.86
CA THR A 195 6.31 9.55 29.73
C THR A 195 5.27 10.15 28.80
N GLY A 196 4.62 9.34 27.96
CA GLY A 196 3.70 9.81 26.92
C GLY A 196 4.40 10.61 25.81
N SER A 197 5.72 10.66 25.80
CA SER A 197 6.52 11.37 24.79
C SER A 197 6.66 10.50 23.53
N THR A 198 6.81 11.13 22.37
CA THR A 198 7.08 10.42 21.12
C THR A 198 8.55 10.01 21.06
N TYR A 199 8.84 8.76 20.68
CA TYR A 199 10.21 8.30 20.44
C TYR A 199 10.83 9.13 19.30
N ALA A 200 11.97 9.74 19.60
CA ALA A 200 12.66 10.62 18.66
C ALA A 200 13.50 9.86 17.61
N ASP A 201 13.81 8.58 17.85
CA ASP A 201 14.60 7.74 16.94
C ASP A 201 13.92 6.38 16.71
N THR A 202 13.55 6.12 15.46
CA THR A 202 12.90 4.87 15.02
C THR A 202 13.89 3.69 14.98
N LYS A 203 15.20 3.95 15.01
CA LYS A 203 16.25 2.93 14.94
C LYS A 203 16.23 1.96 16.13
N ASN A 204 15.67 2.38 17.27
CA ASN A 204 15.57 1.57 18.49
C ASN A 204 14.20 0.91 18.67
N LEU A 205 13.31 1.01 17.67
CA LEU A 205 12.02 0.32 17.72
C LEU A 205 12.23 -1.19 17.66
N THR A 206 11.77 -1.87 18.70
CA THR A 206 11.84 -3.32 18.79
C THR A 206 10.48 -3.90 19.15
N ILE A 207 10.15 -5.00 18.48
CA ILE A 207 8.97 -5.82 18.77
C ILE A 207 9.22 -6.67 20.04
N ARG A 208 10.47 -6.78 20.49
CA ARG A 208 10.91 -7.61 21.63
C ARG A 208 10.87 -6.90 22.97
N ARG A 209 9.92 -5.99 23.20
CA ARG A 209 9.79 -5.27 24.47
C ARG A 209 8.65 -5.86 25.33
N GLY A 210 8.90 -5.98 26.63
CA GLY A 210 7.95 -6.50 27.61
C GLY A 210 7.97 -8.04 27.71
N GLY A 211 6.88 -8.61 28.24
CA GLY A 211 6.71 -10.06 28.33
C GLY A 211 6.41 -10.71 26.98
N PRO A 212 6.40 -12.06 26.90
CA PRO A 212 6.20 -12.80 25.64
C PRO A 212 4.86 -12.49 24.97
N LEU A 213 3.78 -12.29 25.75
CA LEU A 213 2.47 -11.93 25.23
C LEU A 213 2.44 -10.53 24.59
N THR A 214 3.12 -9.56 25.21
CA THR A 214 3.24 -8.20 24.67
C THR A 214 4.02 -8.21 23.36
N SER A 215 5.14 -8.95 23.32
CA SER A 215 5.94 -9.09 22.10
C SER A 215 5.16 -9.76 20.97
N LEU A 216 4.37 -10.78 21.28
CA LEU A 216 3.48 -11.44 20.31
C LEU A 216 2.40 -10.47 19.80
N GLY A 217 1.79 -9.67 20.67
CA GLY A 217 0.82 -8.64 20.29
C GLY A 217 1.42 -7.56 19.37
N LEU A 218 2.63 -7.09 19.69
CA LEU A 218 3.38 -6.15 18.84
C LEU A 218 3.71 -6.78 17.47
N ALA A 219 4.13 -8.05 17.44
CA ALA A 219 4.43 -8.74 16.19
C ALA A 219 3.18 -8.88 15.32
N PHE A 220 2.04 -9.23 15.94
CA PHE A 220 0.75 -9.29 15.26
C PHE A 220 0.35 -7.94 14.68
N LEU A 221 0.43 -6.86 15.47
CA LEU A 221 0.10 -5.50 15.04
C LEU A 221 0.98 -5.04 13.86
N TYR A 222 2.29 -5.31 13.93
CA TYR A 222 3.24 -4.99 12.87
C TYR A 222 2.88 -5.72 11.56
N GLY A 223 2.51 -6.99 11.61
CA GLY A 223 2.10 -7.76 10.43
C GLY A 223 0.70 -7.46 9.92
N ALA A 224 -0.25 -7.14 10.81
CA ALA A 224 -1.65 -6.92 10.47
C ALA A 224 -1.90 -5.55 9.83
N THR A 225 -1.14 -4.52 10.22
CA THR A 225 -1.26 -3.16 9.67
C THR A 225 -1.16 -3.13 8.13
N PRO A 226 -0.09 -3.65 7.48
CA PRO A 226 -0.02 -3.68 6.03
C PRO A 226 -1.09 -4.57 5.39
N TYR A 227 -1.53 -5.63 6.08
CA TYR A 227 -2.60 -6.50 5.57
C TYR A 227 -3.91 -5.75 5.36
N PHE A 228 -4.33 -4.90 6.31
CA PHE A 228 -5.57 -4.13 6.19
C PHE A 228 -5.44 -2.98 5.17
N CYS A 229 -4.27 -2.32 5.10
CA CYS A 229 -4.00 -1.30 4.08
C CYS A 229 -4.09 -1.86 2.65
N ILE A 230 -3.55 -3.05 2.42
CA ILE A 230 -3.49 -3.66 1.09
C ILE A 230 -4.82 -4.33 0.70
N ASN A 231 -5.48 -5.04 1.62
CA ASN A 231 -6.69 -5.80 1.27
C ASN A 231 -7.97 -4.96 1.22
N GLY A 232 -8.04 -3.86 1.99
CA GLY A 232 -9.23 -3.02 2.04
C GLY A 232 -9.59 -2.36 0.72
N LEU A 233 -8.58 -1.98 -0.07
CA LEU A 233 -8.75 -1.29 -1.35
C LEU A 233 -9.03 -2.25 -2.52
N ALA A 234 -8.49 -3.48 -2.46
CA ALA A 234 -8.60 -4.47 -3.54
C ALA A 234 -9.97 -5.16 -3.56
N SER A 235 -10.67 -5.22 -2.42
CA SER A 235 -11.88 -6.01 -2.31
C SER A 235 -13.12 -5.25 -2.79
N SER A 236 -13.35 -4.00 -2.38
CA SER A 236 -14.70 -3.41 -2.41
C SER A 236 -15.26 -3.00 -3.77
N LEU A 237 -14.43 -2.69 -4.77
CA LEU A 237 -14.91 -1.80 -5.84
C LEU A 237 -15.43 -2.47 -7.13
N TRP A 238 -15.19 -3.76 -7.40
CA TRP A 238 -15.20 -4.18 -8.82
C TRP A 238 -15.88 -5.52 -9.16
N LYS A 239 -17.22 -5.55 -9.03
CA LYS A 239 -18.09 -6.41 -9.87
C LYS A 239 -19.22 -5.66 -10.59
N THR A 240 -19.45 -4.38 -10.30
CA THR A 240 -20.65 -3.65 -10.76
C THR A 240 -20.56 -3.01 -12.16
N CYS A 241 -19.50 -3.22 -12.96
CA CYS A 241 -19.56 -2.95 -14.41
C CYS A 241 -18.53 -3.74 -15.25
#